data_AF-A0A1I2H7I9-F1
#
_entry.id   AF-A0A1I2H7I9-F1
#
_cell.length_a   1.000
_cell.length_b   1.000
_cell.length_c   1.000
_cell.angle_alpha   90.00
_cell.angle_beta   90.00
_cell.angle_gamma   90.00
#
_symmetry.space_group_name_H-M   'P 1'
#
loop_
_entity.id
_entity.type
_entity.pdbx_description
1 polymer ?
#
loop_
_entity_poly.entity_id
_entity_poly.type
_entity_poly.pdbx_seq_one_letter_code
_entity_poly.pdbx_strand_id
1 'polypeptide(L)'
;MAPHAAGAVCAVYCDTRDPSLARQETFPVANRIVNGRRIELHVSDTDGMAWASIDDGQVNDSVWLDRSWDGGTTWDGLLGKASIPSTWTGTRTLMYNLYDPTNHRRAVLRACGDAQGVACTDWAHTAVCAQRCDGADPGTGTGDLRPVPDATLSGRTIALHMDDSGMAWATIAGGTAGDEVWLDRSWDSGASWPDGSSKGRTSVPSGASGTRTTAFNTSDPLGKLYGGAVRACGRAVEGQNGSCTSWARPTASHAAAAADALMYSYDPNTAYWPSSWWNSAVALSTVIDYMRQTGDTRYLWVVDRTFQVNKAAFPAGARSSDPIDGDFISRATDDAEWWALAWVDAYDLTGNRTYLDEAVTIATYVNGLWDTGSCGGGVWWDRERTYKNAVTNGLYVRLTAELHNRLGSGDTLWLGRATTSWNWFRNSGLINASGLVNDGLTSGCANNGQTVWSYNQGLAIGAAVEVWRATGDSTALTTARRLADAAVAAPSLVTSGLLTETCDSLTAACDDNAKQFKGVFMRYLQDLSGATGGAYTGFAATQAASIWSADRDSLNRLGERWSGQGTSDHPNVRDWRTQASALSALLAAG
;
A
#
# COMPACT_ATOMS: atom_id res chain seq x y z
N MET A 1 9.90 -34.69 -16.25
CA MET A 1 10.47 -33.89 -15.14
C MET A 1 9.68 -34.20 -13.89
N ALA A 2 10.33 -34.52 -12.77
CA ALA A 2 9.62 -34.72 -11.51
C ALA A 2 9.05 -33.38 -11.03
N PRO A 3 7.80 -33.32 -10.55
CA PRO A 3 7.23 -32.09 -10.00
C PRO A 3 8.02 -31.69 -8.74
N HIS A 4 8.51 -30.45 -8.71
CA HIS A 4 9.00 -29.84 -7.48
C HIS A 4 7.79 -29.70 -6.53
N ALA A 5 7.92 -30.08 -5.26
CA ALA A 5 6.87 -29.85 -4.29
C ALA A 5 6.77 -28.32 -4.05
N ALA A 6 5.82 -27.68 -4.70
CA ALA A 6 5.62 -26.24 -4.59
C ALA A 6 5.21 -25.88 -3.16
N GLY A 7 5.81 -24.82 -2.59
CA GLY A 7 5.35 -24.25 -1.33
C GLY A 7 3.90 -23.76 -1.46
N ALA A 8 3.12 -23.91 -0.39
CA ALA A 8 1.75 -23.39 -0.34
C ALA A 8 1.77 -21.87 -0.49
N VAL A 9 0.87 -21.33 -1.31
CA VAL A 9 0.66 -19.89 -1.45
C VAL A 9 -0.45 -19.44 -0.51
N CYS A 10 -0.23 -18.32 0.18
CA CYS A 10 -1.25 -17.65 0.98
C CYS A 10 -1.38 -16.19 0.54
N ALA A 11 -2.49 -15.88 -0.13
CA ALA A 11 -2.90 -14.51 -0.46
C ALA A 11 -3.97 -14.06 0.54
N VAL A 12 -5.19 -13.73 0.09
CA VAL A 12 -6.33 -13.51 1.01
C VAL A 12 -6.70 -14.82 1.74
N TYR A 13 -6.55 -15.94 1.04
CA TYR A 13 -6.69 -17.28 1.58
C TYR A 13 -5.47 -18.13 1.19
N CYS A 14 -5.20 -19.16 1.99
CA CYS A 14 -4.17 -20.14 1.67
C CYS A 14 -4.69 -21.18 0.67
N ASP A 15 -3.77 -21.72 -0.12
CA ASP A 15 -3.96 -22.94 -0.90
C ASP A 15 -4.60 -24.03 -0.02
N THR A 16 -5.29 -24.99 -0.65
CA THR A 16 -6.03 -26.08 0.00
C THR A 16 -7.34 -25.67 0.69
N ARG A 17 -7.92 -24.52 0.32
CA ARG A 17 -9.27 -24.11 0.77
C ARG A 17 -10.34 -25.00 0.15
N ASP A 18 -11.39 -25.33 0.91
CA ASP A 18 -12.54 -26.09 0.41
C ASP A 18 -13.34 -25.26 -0.62
N PRO A 19 -13.57 -25.77 -1.85
CA PRO A 19 -14.40 -25.11 -2.86
C PRO A 19 -15.85 -24.79 -2.40
N SER A 20 -16.37 -25.45 -1.36
CA SER A 20 -17.67 -25.08 -0.78
C SER A 20 -17.71 -23.65 -0.20
N LEU A 21 -16.54 -23.07 0.08
CA LEU A 21 -16.38 -21.73 0.62
C LEU A 21 -16.07 -20.67 -0.45
N ALA A 22 -16.12 -21.05 -1.73
CA ALA A 22 -15.91 -20.12 -2.84
C ALA A 22 -17.05 -19.09 -2.87
N ARG A 23 -16.70 -17.81 -2.99
CA ARG A 23 -17.68 -16.71 -3.08
C ARG A 23 -18.24 -16.52 -4.49
N GLN A 24 -17.58 -17.13 -5.48
CA GLN A 24 -17.93 -17.05 -6.88
C GLN A 24 -17.45 -18.32 -7.59
N GLU A 25 -18.14 -18.74 -8.63
CA GLU A 25 -17.72 -19.83 -9.51
C GLU A 25 -17.92 -19.39 -10.97
N THR A 26 -16.86 -19.49 -11.76
CA THR A 26 -16.82 -19.15 -13.17
C THR A 26 -16.02 -20.19 -13.95
N PHE A 27 -16.21 -20.21 -15.26
CA PHE A 27 -15.59 -21.17 -16.19
C PHE A 27 -14.87 -20.39 -17.31
N PRO A 28 -13.66 -19.84 -17.04
CA PRO A 28 -12.99 -18.93 -17.97
C PRO A 28 -12.42 -19.63 -19.22
N VAL A 29 -12.43 -20.96 -19.26
CA VAL A 29 -11.94 -21.78 -20.38
C VAL A 29 -12.92 -22.90 -20.69
N ALA A 30 -12.89 -23.41 -21.91
CA ALA A 30 -13.75 -24.51 -22.32
C ALA A 30 -13.40 -25.82 -21.59
N ASN A 31 -14.42 -26.62 -21.31
CA ASN A 31 -14.28 -27.94 -20.73
C ASN A 31 -13.49 -28.87 -21.65
N ARG A 32 -12.71 -29.79 -21.05
CA ARG A 32 -12.00 -30.81 -21.81
C ARG A 32 -12.72 -32.15 -21.69
N ILE A 33 -13.18 -32.68 -22.83
CA ILE A 33 -13.74 -34.03 -22.91
C ILE A 33 -12.67 -35.03 -23.34
N VAL A 34 -12.44 -36.07 -22.53
CA VAL A 34 -11.49 -37.15 -22.84
C VAL A 34 -12.13 -38.49 -22.49
N ASN A 35 -12.24 -39.39 -23.48
CA ASN A 35 -12.87 -40.71 -23.30
C ASN A 35 -14.26 -40.66 -22.63
N GLY A 36 -15.04 -39.61 -22.91
CA GLY A 36 -16.36 -39.39 -22.32
C GLY A 36 -16.36 -38.79 -20.90
N ARG A 37 -15.19 -38.40 -20.35
CA ARG A 37 -15.05 -37.72 -19.05
C ARG A 37 -14.95 -36.24 -19.28
N ARG A 38 -15.60 -35.47 -18.41
CA ARG A 38 -15.57 -34.00 -18.48
C ARG A 38 -14.63 -33.46 -17.42
N ILE A 39 -13.55 -32.81 -17.85
CA ILE A 39 -12.61 -32.09 -16.98
C ILE A 39 -12.93 -30.60 -17.07
N GLU A 40 -13.14 -29.95 -15.93
CA GLU A 40 -13.53 -28.54 -15.82
C GLU A 40 -12.59 -27.78 -14.91
N LEU A 41 -12.24 -26.56 -15.31
CA LEU A 41 -11.55 -25.59 -14.46
C LEU A 41 -12.58 -24.60 -13.92
N HIS A 42 -12.64 -24.51 -12.60
CA HIS A 42 -13.51 -23.61 -11.86
C HIS A 42 -12.67 -22.49 -11.27
N VAL A 43 -13.12 -21.25 -11.40
CA VAL A 43 -12.41 -20.08 -10.88
C VAL A 43 -13.32 -19.19 -10.05
N SER A 44 -12.84 -18.80 -8.88
CA SER A 44 -13.39 -17.70 -8.07
C SER A 44 -12.45 -16.49 -8.19
N ASP A 45 -12.75 -15.57 -9.12
CA ASP A 45 -11.99 -14.32 -9.27
C ASP A 45 -12.07 -13.48 -7.99
N THR A 46 -13.22 -13.51 -7.33
CA THR A 46 -13.44 -12.84 -6.04
C THR A 46 -12.50 -13.34 -4.93
N ASP A 47 -12.14 -14.62 -4.94
CA ASP A 47 -11.19 -15.21 -3.99
C ASP A 47 -9.75 -15.26 -4.52
N GLY A 48 -9.54 -15.06 -5.82
CA GLY A 48 -8.25 -15.24 -6.48
C GLY A 48 -7.79 -16.70 -6.52
N MET A 49 -8.72 -17.65 -6.54
CA MET A 49 -8.42 -19.09 -6.45
C MET A 49 -9.17 -19.92 -7.50
N ALA A 50 -8.63 -21.09 -7.85
CA ALA A 50 -9.25 -22.05 -8.77
C ALA A 50 -9.24 -23.47 -8.21
N TRP A 51 -10.12 -24.33 -8.72
CA TRP A 51 -10.11 -25.77 -8.48
C TRP A 51 -10.49 -26.51 -9.77
N ALA A 52 -10.18 -27.81 -9.83
CA ALA A 52 -10.52 -28.65 -10.97
C ALA A 52 -11.55 -29.72 -10.58
N SER A 53 -12.43 -30.10 -11.50
CA SER A 53 -13.30 -31.27 -11.36
C SER A 53 -13.13 -32.22 -12.54
N ILE A 54 -13.43 -33.50 -12.30
CA ILE A 54 -13.68 -34.50 -13.32
C ILE A 54 -15.03 -35.16 -13.04
N ASP A 55 -15.89 -35.19 -14.04
CA ASP A 55 -17.22 -35.80 -14.01
C ASP A 55 -17.36 -36.89 -15.09
N ASP A 56 -18.43 -37.68 -15.00
CA ASP A 56 -18.73 -38.82 -15.87
C ASP A 56 -17.57 -39.85 -15.95
N GLY A 57 -16.82 -39.94 -14.85
CA GLY A 57 -15.65 -40.78 -14.72
C GLY A 57 -15.89 -42.13 -14.08
N GLN A 58 -14.83 -42.91 -14.08
CA GLN A 58 -14.76 -44.22 -13.44
C GLN A 58 -13.85 -44.16 -12.22
N VAL A 59 -13.97 -45.19 -11.38
CA VAL A 59 -13.09 -45.38 -10.22
C VAL A 59 -11.62 -45.25 -10.64
N ASN A 60 -10.86 -44.45 -9.88
CA ASN A 60 -9.46 -44.09 -10.12
C ASN A 60 -9.17 -43.09 -11.25
N ASP A 61 -10.14 -42.68 -12.06
CA ASP A 61 -9.97 -41.47 -12.89
C ASP A 61 -9.60 -40.31 -11.95
N SER A 62 -8.64 -39.50 -12.36
CA SER A 62 -8.05 -38.48 -11.47
C SER A 62 -8.09 -37.10 -12.08
N VAL A 63 -8.15 -36.07 -11.23
CA VAL A 63 -8.08 -34.66 -11.62
C VAL A 63 -7.11 -33.91 -10.71
N TRP A 64 -6.43 -32.90 -11.26
CA TRP A 64 -5.54 -32.00 -10.56
C TRP A 64 -5.48 -30.64 -11.25
N LEU A 65 -4.81 -29.68 -10.62
CA LEU A 65 -4.43 -28.41 -11.24
C LEU A 65 -2.94 -28.40 -11.63
N ASP A 66 -2.65 -27.87 -12.81
CA ASP A 66 -1.32 -27.36 -13.13
C ASP A 66 -1.33 -25.84 -12.89
N ARG A 67 -0.31 -25.31 -12.21
CA ARG A 67 -0.12 -23.87 -11.96
C ARG A 67 1.22 -23.40 -12.53
N SER A 68 1.20 -22.40 -13.39
CA SER A 68 2.40 -21.83 -14.01
C SER A 68 2.60 -20.37 -13.63
N TRP A 69 3.83 -19.98 -13.31
CA TRP A 69 4.23 -18.61 -13.02
C TRP A 69 4.92 -17.90 -14.22
N ASP A 70 5.00 -18.59 -15.36
CA ASP A 70 5.71 -18.16 -16.57
C ASP A 70 4.87 -18.34 -17.85
N GLY A 71 3.55 -18.17 -17.72
CA GLY A 71 2.61 -18.21 -18.83
C GLY A 71 2.40 -19.60 -19.45
N GLY A 72 2.74 -20.67 -18.74
CA GLY A 72 2.57 -22.06 -19.15
C GLY A 72 3.83 -22.74 -19.68
N THR A 73 5.00 -22.09 -19.59
CA THR A 73 6.28 -22.65 -20.06
C THR A 73 6.75 -23.77 -19.11
N THR A 74 6.66 -23.53 -17.81
CA THR A 74 6.88 -24.50 -16.74
C THR A 74 5.75 -24.40 -15.71
N TRP A 75 5.53 -25.46 -14.93
CA TRP A 75 4.43 -25.47 -13.97
C TRP A 75 4.66 -26.39 -12.76
N ASP A 76 4.04 -26.01 -11.66
CA ASP A 76 3.74 -26.86 -10.52
C ASP A 76 2.60 -27.80 -10.94
N GLY A 77 2.86 -29.10 -11.07
CA GLY A 77 1.87 -30.08 -11.52
C GLY A 77 1.29 -30.92 -10.38
N LEU A 78 0.15 -31.57 -10.66
CA LEU A 78 -0.55 -32.46 -9.72
C LEU A 78 -1.05 -31.77 -8.44
N LEU A 79 -1.29 -30.46 -8.45
CA LEU A 79 -1.81 -29.75 -7.29
C LEU A 79 -3.20 -30.27 -6.92
N GLY A 80 -3.33 -30.73 -5.68
CA GLY A 80 -4.59 -31.22 -5.13
C GLY A 80 -5.13 -32.47 -5.80
N LYS A 81 -4.27 -33.29 -6.43
CA LYS A 81 -4.67 -34.48 -7.16
C LYS A 81 -5.69 -35.31 -6.36
N ALA A 82 -6.86 -35.49 -6.93
CA ALA A 82 -7.96 -36.28 -6.38
C ALA A 82 -8.36 -37.37 -7.37
N SER A 83 -8.75 -38.53 -6.86
CA SER A 83 -9.21 -39.66 -7.67
C SER A 83 -10.65 -40.01 -7.33
N ILE A 84 -11.43 -40.43 -8.31
CA ILE A 84 -12.83 -40.82 -8.11
C ILE A 84 -12.89 -42.09 -7.24
N PRO A 85 -13.56 -42.05 -6.07
CA PRO A 85 -13.73 -43.22 -5.23
C PRO A 85 -14.75 -44.21 -5.81
N SER A 86 -14.80 -45.43 -5.27
CA SER A 86 -15.59 -46.54 -5.83
C SER A 86 -17.11 -46.31 -5.91
N THR A 87 -17.63 -45.31 -5.20
CA THR A 87 -19.07 -45.03 -5.09
C THR A 87 -19.52 -43.80 -5.89
N TRP A 88 -18.60 -43.04 -6.48
CA TRP A 88 -18.89 -41.76 -7.13
C TRP A 88 -18.60 -41.82 -8.63
N THR A 89 -19.14 -40.87 -9.38
CA THR A 89 -18.89 -40.69 -10.83
C THR A 89 -18.13 -39.40 -11.13
N GLY A 90 -17.69 -38.69 -10.10
CA GLY A 90 -16.91 -37.47 -10.23
C GLY A 90 -16.15 -37.15 -8.95
N THR A 91 -15.18 -36.25 -9.05
CA THR A 91 -14.41 -35.72 -7.92
C THR A 91 -13.86 -34.34 -8.24
N ARG A 92 -13.34 -33.64 -7.23
CA ARG A 92 -12.73 -32.31 -7.40
C ARG A 92 -11.51 -32.14 -6.50
N THR A 93 -10.64 -31.21 -6.89
CA THR A 93 -9.52 -30.76 -6.05
C THR A 93 -9.99 -29.79 -4.97
N LEU A 94 -9.10 -29.44 -4.04
CA LEU A 94 -9.22 -28.22 -3.24
C LEU A 94 -8.92 -26.98 -4.10
N MET A 95 -9.12 -25.78 -3.55
CA MET A 95 -8.81 -24.52 -4.21
C MET A 95 -7.32 -24.15 -4.05
N TYR A 96 -6.72 -23.58 -5.10
CA TYR A 96 -5.35 -23.11 -5.15
C TYR A 96 -5.29 -21.69 -5.73
N ASN A 97 -4.39 -20.87 -5.21
CA ASN A 97 -4.26 -19.47 -5.60
C ASN A 97 -3.76 -19.29 -7.04
N LEU A 98 -4.39 -18.37 -7.75
CA LEU A 98 -3.93 -17.79 -9.04
C LEU A 98 -2.86 -16.72 -8.84
N TYR A 99 -2.73 -16.17 -7.63
CA TYR A 99 -1.91 -15.01 -7.35
C TYR A 99 -1.13 -15.17 -6.05
N ASP A 100 0.08 -14.63 -6.01
CA ASP A 100 0.92 -14.54 -4.81
C ASP A 100 1.44 -13.10 -4.68
N PRO A 101 0.56 -12.17 -4.26
CA PRO A 101 0.90 -10.76 -4.16
C PRO A 101 2.03 -10.47 -3.17
N THR A 102 2.17 -11.28 -2.11
CA THR A 102 3.24 -11.16 -1.12
C THR A 102 4.63 -11.37 -1.71
N ASN A 103 4.76 -12.26 -2.70
CA ASN A 103 6.01 -12.46 -3.44
C ASN A 103 5.98 -11.84 -4.85
N HIS A 104 4.97 -11.02 -5.13
CA HIS A 104 4.77 -10.34 -6.41
C HIS A 104 4.73 -11.29 -7.62
N ARG A 105 4.02 -12.42 -7.49
CA ARG A 105 3.87 -13.39 -8.59
C ARG A 105 2.42 -13.50 -9.05
N ARG A 106 2.27 -13.73 -10.34
CA ARG A 106 0.99 -13.96 -11.02
C ARG A 106 1.05 -15.30 -11.73
N ALA A 107 0.06 -16.16 -11.52
CA ALA A 107 -0.02 -17.45 -12.15
C ALA A 107 -1.09 -17.51 -13.25
N VAL A 108 -0.97 -18.53 -14.08
CA VAL A 108 -2.06 -19.08 -14.90
C VAL A 108 -2.29 -20.52 -14.46
N LEU A 109 -3.56 -20.97 -14.44
CA LEU A 109 -3.93 -22.32 -14.02
C LEU A 109 -4.73 -23.02 -15.12
N ARG A 110 -4.61 -24.35 -15.17
CA ARG A 110 -5.47 -25.23 -15.99
C ARG A 110 -5.84 -26.48 -15.21
N ALA A 111 -7.02 -27.03 -15.51
CA ALA A 111 -7.45 -28.31 -14.99
C ALA A 111 -6.90 -29.42 -15.87
N CYS A 112 -6.35 -30.46 -15.26
CA CYS A 112 -5.87 -31.65 -15.94
C CYS A 112 -6.46 -32.89 -15.29
N GLY A 113 -6.71 -33.93 -16.08
CA GLY A 113 -7.19 -35.20 -15.57
C GLY A 113 -6.64 -36.37 -16.35
N ASP A 114 -6.54 -37.50 -15.68
CA ASP A 114 -6.19 -38.78 -16.27
C ASP A 114 -7.45 -39.65 -16.30
N ALA A 115 -7.95 -39.87 -17.50
CA ALA A 115 -9.09 -40.71 -17.81
C ALA A 115 -8.70 -41.69 -18.90
N GLN A 116 -7.71 -42.55 -18.60
CA GLN A 116 -7.02 -43.42 -19.57
C GLN A 116 -6.20 -42.61 -20.59
N GLY A 117 -5.56 -41.56 -20.10
CA GLY A 117 -4.87 -40.57 -20.90
C GLY A 117 -5.00 -39.19 -20.26
N VAL A 118 -3.88 -38.47 -20.19
CA VAL A 118 -3.86 -37.12 -19.61
C VAL A 118 -4.39 -36.12 -20.62
N ALA A 119 -5.40 -35.35 -20.22
CA ALA A 119 -5.91 -34.21 -20.96
C ALA A 119 -6.09 -33.02 -20.03
N CYS A 120 -5.92 -31.80 -20.57
CA CYS A 120 -6.07 -30.57 -19.81
C CYS A 120 -6.96 -29.56 -20.54
N THR A 121 -7.57 -28.65 -19.79
CA THR A 121 -8.17 -27.42 -20.33
C THR A 121 -7.08 -26.48 -20.84
N ASP A 122 -7.47 -25.41 -21.53
CA ASP A 122 -6.60 -24.28 -21.77
C ASP A 122 -6.20 -23.59 -20.45
N TRP A 123 -5.13 -22.79 -20.49
CA TRP A 123 -4.72 -21.94 -19.37
C TRP A 123 -5.70 -20.77 -19.20
N ALA A 124 -6.20 -20.57 -17.99
CA ALA A 124 -7.04 -19.42 -17.65
C ALA A 124 -6.21 -18.19 -17.28
N HIS A 125 -6.81 -17.01 -17.47
CA HIS A 125 -6.22 -15.70 -17.13
C HIS A 125 -4.85 -15.46 -17.77
N THR A 126 -4.64 -15.83 -19.02
CA THR A 126 -3.39 -15.55 -19.75
C THR A 126 -3.17 -14.06 -20.04
N ALA A 127 -4.26 -13.30 -20.21
CA ALA A 127 -4.26 -11.85 -20.35
C ALA A 127 -4.67 -11.18 -19.04
N VAL A 128 -4.12 -9.99 -18.77
CA VAL A 128 -4.65 -9.09 -17.74
C VAL A 128 -5.75 -8.23 -18.35
N CYS A 129 -6.89 -8.13 -17.68
CA CYS A 129 -8.00 -7.27 -18.07
C CYS A 129 -8.43 -6.43 -16.87
N ALA A 130 -8.12 -5.13 -16.91
CA ALA A 130 -8.65 -4.14 -15.98
C ALA A 130 -9.70 -3.29 -16.70
N GLN A 131 -9.50 -1.97 -16.85
CA GLN A 131 -10.36 -1.13 -17.68
C GLN A 131 -10.28 -1.52 -19.17
N ARG A 132 -9.10 -1.94 -19.62
CA ARG A 132 -8.85 -2.53 -20.93
C ARG A 132 -8.03 -3.81 -20.76
N CYS A 133 -8.08 -4.67 -21.77
CA CYS A 133 -7.32 -5.92 -21.78
C CYS A 133 -5.96 -5.76 -22.42
N ASP A 134 -5.00 -6.57 -21.98
CA ASP A 134 -3.72 -6.77 -22.66
C ASP A 134 -3.95 -7.02 -24.16
N GLY A 135 -3.18 -6.33 -25.01
CA GLY A 135 -3.33 -6.39 -26.47
C GLY A 135 -4.24 -5.31 -27.07
N ALA A 136 -4.82 -4.42 -26.26
CA ALA A 136 -5.60 -3.29 -26.78
C ALA A 136 -4.78 -2.37 -27.71
N ASP A 137 -5.44 -1.73 -28.68
CA ASP A 137 -4.81 -0.70 -29.50
C ASP A 137 -4.53 0.55 -28.64
N PRO A 138 -3.27 1.02 -28.53
CA PRO A 138 -2.94 2.25 -27.81
C PRO A 138 -3.77 3.46 -28.26
N GLY A 139 -4.19 3.52 -29.53
CA GLY A 139 -4.99 4.62 -30.07
C GLY A 139 -6.40 4.77 -29.48
N THR A 140 -6.86 3.79 -28.69
CA THR A 140 -8.15 3.83 -27.98
C THR A 140 -8.07 4.43 -26.58
N GLY A 141 -6.86 4.75 -26.09
CA GLY A 141 -6.61 5.34 -24.78
C GLY A 141 -6.49 6.86 -24.80
N THR A 142 -6.35 7.47 -23.61
CA THR A 142 -6.08 8.89 -23.43
C THR A 142 -4.79 9.10 -22.65
N GLY A 143 -4.04 10.14 -22.98
CA GLY A 143 -2.72 10.39 -22.37
C GLY A 143 -1.59 9.67 -23.12
N ASP A 144 -0.41 10.25 -23.03
CA ASP A 144 0.84 9.69 -23.58
C ASP A 144 2.02 10.16 -22.71
N LEU A 145 2.10 9.58 -21.51
CA LEU A 145 3.19 9.83 -20.58
C LEU A 145 4.43 9.04 -20.97
N ARG A 146 5.59 9.70 -20.97
CA ARG A 146 6.92 9.07 -21.05
C ARG A 146 7.57 9.07 -19.67
N PRO A 147 7.48 7.98 -18.90
CA PRO A 147 7.86 7.98 -17.48
C PRO A 147 9.38 7.93 -17.26
N VAL A 148 10.14 7.55 -18.29
CA VAL A 148 11.60 7.41 -18.26
C VAL A 148 12.19 7.90 -19.58
N PRO A 149 13.47 8.30 -19.62
CA PRO A 149 14.16 8.65 -20.86
C PRO A 149 14.13 7.51 -21.89
N ASP A 150 14.07 7.90 -23.16
CA ASP A 150 14.14 6.97 -24.28
C ASP A 150 15.49 6.22 -24.29
N ALA A 151 15.47 4.95 -24.68
CA ALA A 151 16.67 4.19 -24.95
C ALA A 151 17.13 4.42 -26.40
N THR A 152 18.45 4.37 -26.63
CA THR A 152 19.01 4.49 -27.98
C THR A 152 19.65 3.17 -28.41
N LEU A 153 19.55 2.87 -29.71
CA LEU A 153 20.15 1.69 -30.33
C LEU A 153 20.56 2.01 -31.77
N SER A 154 21.85 2.22 -32.04
CA SER A 154 22.36 2.44 -33.41
C SER A 154 21.58 3.52 -34.19
N GLY A 155 21.24 4.64 -33.56
CA GLY A 155 20.45 5.73 -34.16
C GLY A 155 18.92 5.55 -34.11
N ARG A 156 18.43 4.43 -33.57
CA ARG A 156 17.00 4.22 -33.27
C ARG A 156 16.68 4.77 -31.88
N THR A 157 15.47 5.26 -31.73
CA THR A 157 14.89 5.70 -30.45
C THR A 157 13.82 4.71 -30.03
N ILE A 158 13.96 4.14 -28.82
CA ILE A 158 12.98 3.24 -28.22
C ILE A 158 12.35 3.98 -27.04
N ALA A 159 11.05 4.22 -27.09
CA ALA A 159 10.33 4.96 -26.06
C ALA A 159 9.28 4.08 -25.38
N LEU A 160 9.16 4.26 -24.06
CA LEU A 160 8.09 3.69 -23.25
C LEU A 160 6.99 4.75 -23.10
N HIS A 161 5.77 4.35 -23.39
CA HIS A 161 4.59 5.19 -23.32
C HIS A 161 3.56 4.59 -22.38
N MET A 162 2.77 5.44 -21.75
CA MET A 162 1.71 5.07 -20.83
C MET A 162 0.50 5.98 -20.99
N ASP A 163 -0.69 5.42 -20.83
CA ASP A 163 -1.93 6.19 -20.80
C ASP A 163 -2.54 6.27 -19.40
N ASP A 164 -3.57 7.11 -19.28
CA ASP A 164 -4.24 7.42 -18.01
C ASP A 164 -4.93 6.20 -17.39
N SER A 165 -5.19 5.15 -18.18
CA SER A 165 -5.79 3.90 -17.70
C SER A 165 -4.78 2.90 -17.14
N GLY A 166 -3.49 3.26 -17.10
CA GLY A 166 -2.43 2.38 -16.62
C GLY A 166 -2.07 1.27 -17.63
N MET A 167 -2.24 1.53 -18.92
CA MET A 167 -1.72 0.66 -19.96
C MET A 167 -0.42 1.25 -20.52
N ALA A 168 0.53 0.39 -20.86
CA ALA A 168 1.80 0.78 -21.45
C ALA A 168 1.99 0.19 -22.85
N TRP A 169 2.70 0.91 -23.72
CA TRP A 169 3.17 0.40 -25.02
C TRP A 169 4.58 0.91 -25.30
N ALA A 170 5.25 0.25 -26.25
CA ALA A 170 6.59 0.65 -26.70
C ALA A 170 6.53 1.14 -28.15
N THR A 171 7.39 2.10 -28.48
CA THR A 171 7.64 2.54 -29.85
C THR A 171 9.10 2.42 -30.21
N ILE A 172 9.37 2.20 -31.50
CA ILE A 172 10.70 2.36 -32.09
C ILE A 172 10.60 3.33 -33.27
N ALA A 173 11.49 4.32 -33.30
CA ALA A 173 11.57 5.33 -34.36
C ALA A 173 12.99 5.43 -34.93
N GLY A 174 13.11 5.87 -36.18
CA GLY A 174 14.41 5.90 -36.90
C GLY A 174 14.92 4.52 -37.30
N GLY A 175 14.04 3.51 -37.31
CA GLY A 175 14.37 2.12 -37.62
C GLY A 175 14.34 1.80 -39.11
N THR A 176 14.76 0.58 -39.44
CA THR A 176 14.66 -0.01 -40.78
C THR A 176 13.80 -1.28 -40.74
N ALA A 177 13.37 -1.75 -41.91
CA ALA A 177 12.53 -2.93 -42.02
C ALA A 177 13.17 -4.14 -41.32
N GLY A 178 12.43 -4.76 -40.40
CA GLY A 178 12.90 -5.89 -39.59
C GLY A 178 13.46 -5.54 -38.21
N ASP A 179 13.69 -4.26 -37.89
CA ASP A 179 13.92 -3.83 -36.50
C ASP A 179 12.69 -4.18 -35.65
N GLU A 180 12.86 -4.55 -34.39
CA GLU A 180 11.78 -5.03 -33.52
C GLU A 180 11.64 -4.19 -32.25
N VAL A 181 10.42 -4.05 -31.75
CA VAL A 181 10.11 -3.44 -30.46
C VAL A 181 9.12 -4.29 -29.67
N TRP A 182 9.26 -4.34 -28.34
CA TRP A 182 8.39 -5.05 -27.42
C TRP A 182 8.37 -4.41 -26.03
N LEU A 183 7.47 -4.88 -25.17
CA LEU A 183 7.50 -4.61 -23.73
C LEU A 183 7.96 -5.81 -22.92
N ASP A 184 8.79 -5.57 -21.92
CA ASP A 184 8.93 -6.48 -20.79
C ASP A 184 8.06 -5.97 -19.63
N ARG A 185 7.37 -6.88 -18.94
CA ARG A 185 6.53 -6.60 -17.75
C ARG A 185 6.99 -7.44 -16.57
N SER A 186 7.27 -6.77 -15.46
CA SER A 186 7.66 -7.35 -14.19
C SER A 186 6.64 -7.01 -13.11
N TRP A 187 6.38 -7.96 -12.21
CA TRP A 187 5.56 -7.73 -11.02
C TRP A 187 6.41 -7.44 -9.78
N ASP A 188 7.69 -7.80 -9.78
CA ASP A 188 8.64 -7.70 -8.67
C ASP A 188 9.68 -6.59 -8.90
N SER A 189 9.24 -5.45 -9.43
CA SER A 189 10.07 -4.24 -9.62
C SER A 189 11.29 -4.43 -10.55
N GLY A 190 11.19 -5.34 -11.51
CA GLY A 190 12.20 -5.61 -12.53
C GLY A 190 13.23 -6.65 -12.14
N ALA A 191 13.08 -7.33 -10.98
CA ALA A 191 13.97 -8.40 -10.56
C ALA A 191 13.80 -9.66 -11.43
N SER A 192 12.57 -9.97 -11.83
CA SER A 192 12.21 -11.00 -12.78
C SER A 192 10.99 -10.59 -13.63
N TRP A 193 10.74 -11.31 -14.72
CA TRP A 193 9.55 -11.07 -15.58
C TRP A 193 9.08 -12.36 -16.29
N PRO A 194 8.95 -13.50 -15.58
CA PRO A 194 8.55 -14.76 -16.20
C PRO A 194 7.17 -14.69 -16.87
N ASP A 195 6.26 -13.88 -16.32
CA ASP A 195 4.92 -13.62 -16.89
C ASP A 195 4.91 -12.61 -18.06
N GLY A 196 6.07 -12.16 -18.56
CA GLY A 196 6.10 -11.61 -19.92
C GLY A 196 7.24 -10.68 -20.27
N SER A 197 8.29 -11.27 -20.85
CA SER A 197 9.12 -10.61 -21.86
C SER A 197 8.44 -10.63 -23.22
N SER A 198 8.91 -9.80 -24.16
CA SER A 198 8.49 -9.82 -25.57
C SER A 198 6.99 -9.60 -25.80
N LYS A 199 6.30 -8.91 -24.88
CA LYS A 199 4.88 -8.60 -25.05
C LYS A 199 4.67 -7.65 -26.22
N GLY A 200 3.75 -8.05 -27.12
CA GLY A 200 3.39 -7.26 -28.30
C GLY A 200 4.54 -7.07 -29.29
N ARG A 201 5.54 -7.96 -29.29
CA ARG A 201 6.72 -7.86 -30.15
C ARG A 201 6.30 -7.65 -31.60
N THR A 202 6.72 -6.54 -32.17
CA THR A 202 6.32 -6.08 -33.50
C THR A 202 7.54 -5.64 -34.28
N SER A 203 7.65 -6.07 -35.53
CA SER A 203 8.71 -5.64 -36.45
C SER A 203 8.31 -4.38 -37.21
N VAL A 204 9.28 -3.51 -37.51
CA VAL A 204 9.13 -2.36 -38.41
C VAL A 204 8.83 -2.89 -39.81
N PRO A 205 7.68 -2.52 -40.41
CA PRO A 205 7.31 -2.96 -41.75
C PRO A 205 8.24 -2.44 -42.84
N SER A 206 8.23 -3.10 -44.00
CA SER A 206 8.94 -2.58 -45.18
C SER A 206 8.42 -1.20 -45.59
N GLY A 207 9.34 -0.26 -45.85
CA GLY A 207 9.01 1.13 -46.20
C GLY A 207 8.66 2.05 -45.02
N ALA A 208 8.62 1.54 -43.78
CA ALA A 208 8.41 2.34 -42.59
C ALA A 208 9.74 2.64 -41.86
N SER A 209 9.75 3.72 -41.08
CA SER A 209 10.88 4.12 -40.21
C SER A 209 10.59 3.94 -38.72
N GLY A 210 9.49 3.28 -38.37
CA GLY A 210 9.09 3.02 -37.00
C GLY A 210 7.85 2.15 -36.89
N THR A 211 7.59 1.68 -35.67
CA THR A 211 6.39 0.92 -35.33
C THR A 211 6.09 1.04 -33.83
N ARG A 212 4.96 0.48 -33.39
CA ARG A 212 4.56 0.40 -31.98
C ARG A 212 3.99 -0.97 -31.63
N THR A 213 4.10 -1.34 -30.37
CA THR A 213 3.40 -2.52 -29.83
C THR A 213 1.92 -2.22 -29.62
N THR A 214 1.10 -3.25 -29.41
CA THR A 214 -0.16 -3.10 -28.67
C THR A 214 0.10 -2.66 -27.22
N ALA A 215 -0.94 -2.23 -26.52
CA ALA A 215 -0.85 -1.80 -25.12
C ALA A 215 -1.09 -2.96 -24.13
N PHE A 216 -0.46 -2.91 -22.96
CA PHE A 216 -0.52 -3.94 -21.93
C PHE A 216 -0.73 -3.32 -20.54
N ASN A 217 -1.55 -3.95 -19.72
CA ASN A 217 -1.75 -3.57 -18.33
C ASN A 217 -0.48 -3.76 -17.52
N THR A 218 -0.31 -2.86 -16.59
CA THR A 218 0.83 -2.79 -15.67
C THR A 218 0.42 -2.96 -14.21
N SER A 219 -0.87 -3.12 -13.95
CA SER A 219 -1.44 -3.54 -12.66
C SER A 219 -2.39 -4.71 -12.91
N ASP A 220 -2.55 -5.59 -11.91
CA ASP A 220 -3.57 -6.64 -11.92
C ASP A 220 -4.43 -6.52 -10.66
N PRO A 221 -5.56 -5.78 -10.73
CA PRO A 221 -6.47 -5.59 -9.61
C PRO A 221 -7.16 -6.88 -9.12
N LEU A 222 -7.29 -7.90 -9.98
CA LEU A 222 -7.79 -9.21 -9.56
C LEU A 222 -6.76 -9.88 -8.66
N GLY A 223 -5.50 -9.88 -9.08
CA GLY A 223 -4.38 -10.44 -8.33
C GLY A 223 -3.87 -9.61 -7.16
N LYS A 224 -4.45 -8.42 -6.92
CA LYS A 224 -3.97 -7.44 -5.93
C LYS A 224 -2.52 -7.00 -6.16
N LEU A 225 -2.06 -7.07 -7.41
CA LEU A 225 -0.74 -6.65 -7.84
C LEU A 225 -0.83 -5.21 -8.34
N TYR A 226 -0.79 -4.27 -7.40
CA TYR A 226 -0.83 -2.84 -7.68
C TYR A 226 0.60 -2.32 -7.88
N GLY A 227 0.86 -1.73 -9.05
CA GLY A 227 2.16 -1.16 -9.42
C GLY A 227 3.21 -2.18 -9.90
N GLY A 228 2.88 -2.96 -10.93
CA GLY A 228 3.89 -3.64 -11.73
C GLY A 228 4.80 -2.65 -12.47
N ALA A 229 5.97 -3.13 -12.87
CA ALA A 229 6.96 -2.39 -13.63
C ALA A 229 6.97 -2.83 -15.10
N VAL A 230 7.20 -1.90 -16.01
CA VAL A 230 7.38 -2.17 -17.45
C VAL A 230 8.61 -1.47 -17.99
N ARG A 231 9.18 -2.01 -19.07
CA ARG A 231 10.19 -1.31 -19.88
C ARG A 231 9.99 -1.59 -21.36
N ALA A 232 10.30 -0.59 -22.19
CA ALA A 232 10.34 -0.74 -23.63
C ALA A 232 11.70 -1.28 -24.05
N CYS A 233 11.69 -2.30 -24.90
CA CYS A 233 12.90 -2.91 -25.43
C CYS A 233 12.81 -2.98 -26.95
N GLY A 234 13.95 -2.92 -27.61
CA GLY A 234 14.02 -3.05 -29.06
C GLY A 234 15.31 -3.70 -29.52
N ARG A 235 15.28 -4.26 -30.71
CA ARG A 235 16.40 -4.93 -31.37
C ARG A 235 16.53 -4.40 -32.78
N ALA A 236 17.76 -4.09 -33.17
CA ALA A 236 18.08 -3.78 -34.56
C ALA A 236 18.35 -5.06 -35.35
N VAL A 237 17.97 -5.09 -36.62
CA VAL A 237 18.34 -6.16 -37.55
C VAL A 237 19.85 -6.12 -37.86
N GLU A 238 20.46 -4.94 -37.80
CA GLU A 238 21.90 -4.70 -38.01
C GLU A 238 22.63 -4.52 -36.67
N GLY A 239 23.72 -5.28 -36.44
CA GLY A 239 24.64 -5.05 -35.30
C GLY A 239 24.23 -5.68 -33.96
N GLN A 240 24.76 -5.10 -32.86
CA GLN A 240 24.71 -5.60 -31.47
C GLN A 240 23.28 -5.89 -30.94
N ASN A 241 23.21 -6.73 -29.90
CA ASN A 241 21.98 -7.11 -29.17
C ASN A 241 21.20 -5.88 -28.66
N GLY A 242 19.90 -6.10 -28.41
CA GLY A 242 18.91 -5.04 -28.15
C GLY A 242 19.18 -4.08 -27.00
N SER A 243 18.40 -3.00 -26.94
CA SER A 243 18.45 -1.94 -25.93
C SER A 243 17.08 -1.79 -25.26
N CYS A 244 17.06 -1.38 -24.00
CA CYS A 244 15.83 -1.18 -23.24
C CYS A 244 15.87 0.11 -22.43
N THR A 245 14.70 0.72 -22.21
CA THR A 245 14.53 1.77 -21.21
C THR A 245 14.74 1.22 -19.81
N SER A 246 14.93 2.11 -18.82
CA SER A 246 14.80 1.72 -17.41
C SER A 246 13.39 1.17 -17.14
N TRP A 247 13.28 0.32 -16.12
CA TRP A 247 11.98 -0.10 -15.58
C TRP A 247 11.24 1.11 -15.01
N ALA A 248 9.95 1.20 -15.32
CA ALA A 248 9.07 2.26 -14.85
C ALA A 248 7.78 1.70 -14.27
N ARG A 249 7.29 2.32 -13.20
CA ARG A 249 5.94 2.06 -12.66
C ARG A 249 4.98 3.14 -13.21
N PRO A 250 3.83 2.76 -13.76
CA PRO A 250 2.87 3.72 -14.32
C PRO A 250 2.15 4.52 -13.26
N THR A 251 1.61 5.65 -13.69
CA THR A 251 0.73 6.45 -12.86
C THR A 251 -0.16 7.40 -13.65
N ALA A 252 -1.38 7.59 -13.14
CA ALA A 252 -2.31 8.63 -13.56
C ALA A 252 -2.04 10.00 -12.88
N SER A 253 -1.41 10.01 -11.69
CA SER A 253 -1.10 11.23 -10.92
C SER A 253 0.02 11.00 -9.89
N HIS A 254 0.58 12.04 -9.29
CA HIS A 254 1.64 11.85 -8.29
C HIS A 254 1.17 11.04 -7.08
N ALA A 255 -0.03 11.34 -6.58
CA ALA A 255 -0.63 10.63 -5.44
C ALA A 255 -0.95 9.16 -5.79
N ALA A 256 -1.50 8.90 -6.99
CA ALA A 256 -1.79 7.53 -7.42
C ALA A 256 -0.51 6.69 -7.52
N ALA A 257 0.57 7.29 -8.05
CA ALA A 257 1.88 6.63 -8.17
C ALA A 257 2.41 6.23 -6.80
N ALA A 258 2.33 7.15 -5.86
CA ALA A 258 2.84 6.98 -4.52
C ALA A 258 1.99 5.98 -3.71
N ALA A 259 0.67 5.95 -3.93
CA ALA A 259 -0.23 4.96 -3.36
C ALA A 259 0.03 3.55 -3.93
N ASP A 260 0.22 3.41 -5.24
CA ASP A 260 0.64 2.15 -5.87
C ASP A 260 1.96 1.64 -5.28
N ALA A 261 2.96 2.52 -5.13
CA ALA A 261 4.24 2.19 -4.53
C ALA A 261 4.12 1.78 -3.05
N LEU A 262 3.23 2.40 -2.27
CA LEU A 262 2.96 2.01 -0.89
C LEU A 262 2.29 0.63 -0.82
N MET A 263 1.29 0.41 -1.67
CA MET A 263 0.52 -0.84 -1.71
C MET A 263 1.32 -2.05 -2.18
N TYR A 264 2.44 -1.82 -2.89
CA TYR A 264 3.40 -2.88 -3.21
C TYR A 264 3.89 -3.64 -1.96
N SER A 265 4.04 -2.96 -0.83
CA SER A 265 4.56 -3.57 0.40
C SER A 265 3.49 -4.10 1.36
N TYR A 266 2.20 -3.97 1.01
CA TYR A 266 1.13 -4.52 1.81
C TYR A 266 1.06 -6.04 1.62
N ASP A 267 1.08 -6.81 2.71
CA ASP A 267 0.89 -8.25 2.66
C ASP A 267 -0.59 -8.61 2.88
N PRO A 268 -1.33 -9.10 1.86
CA PRO A 268 -2.76 -9.39 2.01
C PRO A 268 -3.07 -10.57 2.94
N ASN A 269 -2.11 -11.46 3.16
CA ASN A 269 -2.29 -12.61 4.04
C ASN A 269 -2.30 -12.15 5.50
N THR A 270 -1.26 -11.41 5.89
CA THR A 270 -1.13 -10.88 7.24
C THR A 270 -1.87 -9.56 7.45
N ALA A 271 -2.34 -8.94 6.37
CA ALA A 271 -3.14 -7.72 6.32
C ALA A 271 -2.48 -6.48 6.94
N TYR A 272 -1.15 -6.36 6.85
CA TYR A 272 -0.41 -5.19 7.34
C TYR A 272 0.85 -4.95 6.51
N TRP A 273 1.52 -3.82 6.75
CA TRP A 273 2.87 -3.59 6.24
C TRP A 273 3.88 -4.22 7.21
N PRO A 274 4.63 -5.25 6.79
CA PRO A 274 5.48 -6.00 7.72
C PRO A 274 6.50 -5.14 8.46
N SER A 275 6.92 -5.62 9.63
CA SER A 275 7.98 -5.08 10.51
C SER A 275 7.66 -3.87 11.39
N SER A 276 6.47 -3.27 11.32
CA SER A 276 6.03 -2.31 12.37
C SER A 276 4.51 -2.18 12.47
N TRP A 277 4.02 -2.31 13.70
CA TRP A 277 2.60 -2.31 14.03
C TRP A 277 1.95 -0.93 13.91
N TRP A 278 2.39 0.06 14.69
CA TRP A 278 1.79 1.40 14.64
C TRP A 278 2.05 2.12 13.32
N ASN A 279 3.23 1.92 12.70
CA ASN A 279 3.50 2.50 11.39
C ASN A 279 2.56 1.94 10.30
N SER A 280 2.06 0.71 10.47
CA SER A 280 1.02 0.14 9.59
C SER A 280 -0.32 0.86 9.75
N ALA A 281 -0.68 1.30 10.96
CA ALA A 281 -1.86 2.12 11.19
C ALA A 281 -1.74 3.46 10.46
N VAL A 282 -0.60 4.13 10.56
CA VAL A 282 -0.34 5.39 9.84
C VAL A 282 -0.36 5.18 8.33
N ALA A 283 0.25 4.11 7.81
CA ALA A 283 0.19 3.78 6.39
C ALA A 283 -1.25 3.54 5.91
N LEU A 284 -2.07 2.83 6.70
CA LEU A 284 -3.49 2.63 6.40
C LEU A 284 -4.25 3.97 6.39
N SER A 285 -4.03 4.82 7.38
CA SER A 285 -4.58 6.18 7.46
C SER A 285 -4.20 7.02 6.23
N THR A 286 -2.97 6.93 5.74
CA THR A 286 -2.53 7.61 4.51
C THR A 286 -3.24 7.06 3.26
N VAL A 287 -3.43 5.74 3.16
CA VAL A 287 -4.20 5.13 2.06
C VAL A 287 -5.67 5.55 2.13
N ILE A 288 -6.26 5.65 3.33
CA ILE A 288 -7.62 6.16 3.52
C ILE A 288 -7.73 7.62 3.07
N ASP A 289 -6.78 8.48 3.43
CA ASP A 289 -6.75 9.87 2.97
C ASP A 289 -6.68 9.96 1.45
N TYR A 290 -5.83 9.15 0.82
CA TYR A 290 -5.76 9.05 -0.64
C TYR A 290 -7.14 8.75 -1.23
N MET A 291 -7.84 7.74 -0.73
CA MET A 291 -9.18 7.37 -1.22
C MET A 291 -10.20 8.48 -0.99
N ARG A 292 -10.18 9.14 0.18
CA ARG A 292 -11.10 10.24 0.51
C ARG A 292 -10.87 11.48 -0.36
N GLN A 293 -9.62 11.83 -0.64
CA GLN A 293 -9.26 13.05 -1.37
C GLN A 293 -9.41 12.89 -2.88
N THR A 294 -9.03 11.73 -3.42
CA THR A 294 -9.03 11.48 -4.87
C THR A 294 -10.31 10.84 -5.38
N GLY A 295 -11.06 10.16 -4.51
CA GLY A 295 -12.20 9.33 -4.90
C GLY A 295 -11.81 7.97 -5.51
N ASP A 296 -10.53 7.67 -5.67
CA ASP A 296 -10.07 6.35 -6.11
C ASP A 296 -10.15 5.34 -4.95
N THR A 297 -11.22 4.55 -4.93
CA THR A 297 -11.50 3.57 -3.87
C THR A 297 -10.98 2.16 -4.16
N ARG A 298 -10.02 1.98 -5.08
CA ARG A 298 -9.52 0.62 -5.44
C ARG A 298 -8.87 -0.14 -4.28
N TYR A 299 -8.46 0.57 -3.22
CA TYR A 299 -7.89 0.00 -2.00
C TYR A 299 -8.89 -0.17 -0.85
N LEU A 300 -10.19 0.03 -1.08
CA LEU A 300 -11.19 -0.07 -0.01
C LEU A 300 -11.19 -1.44 0.68
N TRP A 301 -10.91 -2.51 -0.06
CA TRP A 301 -10.81 -3.87 0.48
C TRP A 301 -9.69 -4.04 1.52
N VAL A 302 -8.63 -3.22 1.45
CA VAL A 302 -7.51 -3.22 2.39
C VAL A 302 -7.99 -2.82 3.78
N VAL A 303 -8.90 -1.84 3.87
CA VAL A 303 -9.46 -1.36 5.14
C VAL A 303 -10.19 -2.49 5.87
N ASP A 304 -11.12 -3.17 5.18
CA ASP A 304 -11.85 -4.28 5.77
C ASP A 304 -10.92 -5.47 6.06
N ARG A 305 -10.02 -5.83 5.14
CA ARG A 305 -9.08 -6.93 5.34
C ARG A 305 -8.20 -6.72 6.57
N THR A 306 -7.61 -5.53 6.70
CA THR A 306 -6.80 -5.16 7.87
C THR A 306 -7.63 -5.24 9.14
N PHE A 307 -8.85 -4.72 9.14
CA PHE A 307 -9.73 -4.80 10.31
C PHE A 307 -10.02 -6.24 10.73
N GLN A 308 -10.51 -7.08 9.80
CA GLN A 308 -10.93 -8.45 10.11
C GLN A 308 -9.77 -9.33 10.61
N VAL A 309 -8.58 -9.19 10.01
CA VAL A 309 -7.43 -10.03 10.35
C VAL A 309 -6.74 -9.54 11.61
N ASN A 310 -6.51 -8.24 11.74
CA ASN A 310 -5.64 -7.69 12.77
C ASN A 310 -6.37 -7.27 14.05
N LYS A 311 -7.71 -7.39 14.10
CA LYS A 311 -8.47 -7.28 15.36
C LYS A 311 -8.17 -8.42 16.36
N ALA A 312 -7.59 -9.53 15.89
CA ALA A 312 -7.23 -10.66 16.73
C ALA A 312 -6.06 -10.35 17.69
N ALA A 313 -5.89 -11.20 18.69
CA ALA A 313 -4.71 -11.17 19.56
C ALA A 313 -3.51 -11.86 18.89
N PHE A 314 -2.31 -11.32 19.11
CA PHE A 314 -1.06 -11.84 18.58
C PHE A 314 0.04 -11.86 19.66
N PRO A 315 0.87 -12.92 19.70
CA PRO A 315 2.01 -12.93 20.61
C PRO A 315 3.08 -11.92 20.19
N ALA A 316 3.95 -11.56 21.15
CA ALA A 316 5.15 -10.79 20.89
C ALA A 316 5.97 -11.40 19.72
N GLY A 317 6.49 -10.54 18.86
CA GLY A 317 7.25 -10.91 17.66
C GLY A 317 6.40 -11.27 16.43
N ALA A 318 5.08 -11.47 16.57
CA ALA A 318 4.24 -11.79 15.41
C ALA A 318 3.84 -10.57 14.57
N ARG A 319 3.64 -9.42 15.24
CA ARG A 319 3.23 -8.14 14.63
C ARG A 319 3.98 -6.94 15.19
N SER A 320 4.27 -6.96 16.48
CA SER A 320 5.07 -5.97 17.20
C SER A 320 6.09 -6.67 18.10
N SER A 321 7.04 -5.93 18.67
CA SER A 321 7.93 -6.46 19.72
C SER A 321 7.17 -6.90 20.96
N ASP A 322 6.06 -6.20 21.27
CA ASP A 322 5.15 -6.50 22.36
C ASP A 322 3.93 -7.31 21.84
N PRO A 323 3.22 -8.04 22.73
CA PRO A 323 1.97 -8.69 22.35
C PRO A 323 0.89 -7.67 21.98
N ILE A 324 0.01 -8.09 21.07
CA ILE A 324 -1.25 -7.42 20.76
C ILE A 324 -2.36 -8.23 21.43
N ASP A 325 -3.13 -7.62 22.31
CA ASP A 325 -4.10 -8.35 23.15
C ASP A 325 -5.45 -8.62 22.46
N GLY A 326 -5.58 -8.18 21.22
CA GLY A 326 -6.85 -8.07 20.51
C GLY A 326 -7.35 -6.63 20.50
N ASP A 327 -8.34 -6.34 19.67
CA ASP A 327 -8.93 -5.01 19.51
C ASP A 327 -7.87 -3.92 19.21
N PHE A 328 -6.78 -4.31 18.54
CA PHE A 328 -5.60 -3.47 18.25
C PHE A 328 -4.86 -2.93 19.47
N ILE A 329 -5.16 -3.42 20.67
CA ILE A 329 -4.58 -2.96 21.94
C ILE A 329 -3.18 -3.56 22.13
N SER A 330 -2.20 -2.69 22.34
CA SER A 330 -0.79 -3.03 22.62
C SER A 330 -0.36 -2.58 24.01
N ARG A 331 0.86 -2.99 24.41
CA ARG A 331 1.51 -2.51 25.65
C ARG A 331 1.88 -1.03 25.57
N ALA A 332 2.48 -0.61 24.46
CA ALA A 332 2.66 0.80 24.12
C ALA A 332 1.28 1.40 23.78
N THR A 333 0.94 2.52 24.40
CA THR A 333 -0.41 3.12 24.36
C THR A 333 -0.62 3.91 23.08
N ASP A 334 0.41 4.62 22.63
CA ASP A 334 0.43 5.33 21.37
C ASP A 334 0.20 4.40 20.18
N ASP A 335 0.80 3.21 20.17
CA ASP A 335 0.54 2.17 19.16
C ASP A 335 -0.96 1.87 19.00
N ALA A 336 -1.71 1.77 20.11
CA ALA A 336 -3.15 1.53 20.08
C ALA A 336 -3.91 2.77 19.59
N GLU A 337 -3.51 3.97 20.04
CA GLU A 337 -4.14 5.22 19.63
C GLU A 337 -4.00 5.49 18.11
N TRP A 338 -2.87 5.13 17.51
CA TRP A 338 -2.69 5.20 16.05
C TRP A 338 -3.73 4.35 15.30
N TRP A 339 -4.01 3.13 15.79
CA TRP A 339 -5.08 2.30 15.23
C TRP A 339 -6.46 2.89 15.47
N ALA A 340 -6.72 3.48 16.64
CA ALA A 340 -8.00 4.13 16.92
C ALA A 340 -8.27 5.27 15.92
N LEU A 341 -7.27 6.11 15.62
CA LEU A 341 -7.40 7.16 14.60
C LEU A 341 -7.62 6.57 13.20
N ALA A 342 -6.92 5.50 12.83
CA ALA A 342 -7.16 4.81 11.56
C ALA A 342 -8.60 4.27 11.44
N TRP A 343 -9.22 3.86 12.56
CA TRP A 343 -10.61 3.42 12.56
C TRP A 343 -11.63 4.58 12.53
N VAL A 344 -11.30 5.74 13.10
CA VAL A 344 -12.08 6.95 12.84
C VAL A 344 -12.00 7.32 11.36
N ASP A 345 -10.82 7.28 10.75
CA ASP A 345 -10.63 7.54 9.32
C ASP A 345 -11.43 6.56 8.45
N ALA A 346 -11.42 5.27 8.81
CA ALA A 346 -12.19 4.24 8.11
C ALA A 346 -13.71 4.46 8.23
N TYR A 347 -14.20 4.91 9.40
CA TYR A 347 -15.59 5.33 9.56
C TYR A 347 -15.92 6.52 8.67
N ASP A 348 -15.07 7.54 8.65
CA ASP A 348 -15.27 8.73 7.81
C ASP A 348 -15.30 8.39 6.31
N LEU A 349 -14.53 7.39 5.86
CA LEU A 349 -14.52 6.91 4.47
C LEU A 349 -15.77 6.11 4.12
N THR A 350 -16.25 5.25 5.03
CA THR A 350 -17.21 4.18 4.69
C THR A 350 -18.61 4.39 5.27
N GLY A 351 -18.75 5.20 6.31
CA GLY A 351 -19.94 5.29 7.15
C GLY A 351 -20.21 4.03 8.00
N ASN A 352 -19.33 3.02 7.98
CA ASN A 352 -19.54 1.76 8.70
C ASN A 352 -19.21 1.94 10.18
N ARG A 353 -20.25 1.89 11.02
CA ARG A 353 -20.16 2.15 12.45
C ARG A 353 -19.23 1.19 13.21
N THR A 354 -19.01 -0.02 12.70
CA THR A 354 -18.08 -0.99 13.30
C THR A 354 -16.67 -0.41 13.52
N TYR A 355 -16.17 0.41 12.60
CA TYR A 355 -14.86 1.04 12.76
C TYR A 355 -14.87 2.10 13.87
N LEU A 356 -15.91 2.93 13.94
CA LEU A 356 -16.03 3.94 14.99
C LEU A 356 -16.20 3.30 16.38
N ASP A 357 -16.97 2.22 16.46
CA ASP A 357 -17.15 1.48 17.72
C ASP A 357 -15.83 0.82 18.18
N GLU A 358 -14.98 0.38 17.25
CA GLU A 358 -13.62 -0.07 17.57
C GLU A 358 -12.74 1.06 18.13
N ALA A 359 -12.78 2.24 17.50
CA ALA A 359 -12.07 3.42 18.01
C ALA A 359 -12.52 3.78 19.43
N VAL A 360 -13.82 3.65 19.73
CA VAL A 360 -14.37 3.84 21.09
C VAL A 360 -13.83 2.80 22.07
N THR A 361 -13.72 1.53 21.67
CA THR A 361 -13.14 0.45 22.49
C THR A 361 -11.70 0.78 22.87
N ILE A 362 -10.87 1.11 21.87
CA ILE A 362 -9.46 1.46 22.10
C ILE A 362 -9.35 2.71 22.97
N ALA A 363 -10.08 3.79 22.66
CA ALA A 363 -10.06 5.02 23.43
C ALA A 363 -10.50 4.82 24.89
N THR A 364 -11.40 3.87 25.15
CA THR A 364 -11.85 3.52 26.50
C THR A 364 -10.74 2.84 27.29
N TYR A 365 -10.00 1.92 26.66
CA TYR A 365 -8.78 1.34 27.23
C TYR A 365 -7.74 2.42 27.54
N VAL A 366 -7.44 3.30 26.58
CA VAL A 366 -6.47 4.39 26.72
C VAL A 366 -6.86 5.35 27.85
N ASN A 367 -8.14 5.70 27.98
CA ASN A 367 -8.62 6.55 29.08
C ASN A 367 -8.35 5.92 30.47
N GLY A 368 -8.26 4.59 30.58
CA GLY A 368 -7.85 3.90 31.81
C GLY A 368 -6.41 4.19 32.25
N LEU A 369 -5.58 4.73 31.35
CA LEU A 369 -4.20 5.15 31.58
C LEU A 369 -4.07 6.67 31.78
N TRP A 370 -5.15 7.43 31.71
CA TRP A 370 -5.18 8.82 32.15
C TRP A 370 -5.00 8.89 33.68
N ASP A 371 -4.04 9.69 34.15
CA ASP A 371 -3.68 9.74 35.57
C ASP A 371 -3.51 11.18 36.07
N THR A 372 -4.39 11.59 36.99
CA THR A 372 -4.33 12.90 37.67
C THR A 372 -3.42 12.92 38.90
N GLY A 373 -3.01 11.75 39.42
CA GLY A 373 -2.12 11.63 40.58
C GLY A 373 -0.66 11.98 40.26
N SER A 374 -0.27 11.88 38.99
CA SER A 374 1.04 12.30 38.48
C SER A 374 0.88 13.44 37.47
N CYS A 375 1.69 14.49 37.60
CA CYS A 375 1.71 15.66 36.69
C CYS A 375 0.34 16.32 36.43
N GLY A 376 -0.62 16.18 37.34
CA GLY A 376 -1.95 16.80 37.25
C GLY A 376 -2.83 16.28 36.10
N GLY A 377 -2.45 15.18 35.45
CA GLY A 377 -3.15 14.62 34.29
C GLY A 377 -2.18 13.97 33.30
N GLY A 378 -2.69 13.56 32.16
CA GLY A 378 -1.93 12.95 31.08
C GLY A 378 -2.02 11.42 31.09
N VAL A 379 -2.00 10.86 29.89
CA VAL A 379 -1.94 9.42 29.61
C VAL A 379 -0.50 8.94 29.71
N TRP A 380 -0.33 7.78 30.33
CA TRP A 380 0.95 7.06 30.37
C TRP A 380 1.25 6.40 29.03
N TRP A 381 2.51 6.48 28.60
CA TRP A 381 2.99 5.87 27.35
C TRP A 381 2.83 4.36 27.34
N ASP A 382 3.08 3.69 28.46
CA ASP A 382 2.95 2.25 28.60
C ASP A 382 2.14 1.85 29.84
N ARG A 383 1.74 0.57 29.89
CA ARG A 383 0.97 0.01 31.01
C ARG A 383 1.72 0.05 32.33
N GLU A 384 3.04 -0.01 32.27
CA GLU A 384 3.92 0.09 33.44
C GLU A 384 4.02 1.52 33.97
N ARG A 385 3.44 2.51 33.29
CA ARG A 385 3.38 3.91 33.69
C ARG A 385 4.77 4.53 33.84
N THR A 386 5.63 4.29 32.86
CA THR A 386 7.03 4.70 32.92
C THR A 386 7.26 6.14 32.46
N TYR A 387 6.42 6.64 31.53
CA TYR A 387 6.69 7.91 30.84
C TYR A 387 5.42 8.63 30.39
N LYS A 388 5.41 9.97 30.47
CA LYS A 388 4.36 10.82 29.89
C LYS A 388 4.98 11.63 28.75
N ASN A 389 4.68 11.22 27.51
CA ASN A 389 5.25 11.80 26.31
C ASN A 389 4.21 12.55 25.47
N ALA A 390 4.72 13.35 24.54
CA ALA A 390 3.93 14.19 23.65
C ALA A 390 3.10 13.37 22.66
N VAL A 391 3.64 12.29 22.11
CA VAL A 391 2.93 11.44 21.14
C VAL A 391 1.65 10.87 21.73
N THR A 392 1.72 10.16 22.86
CA THR A 392 0.55 9.53 23.49
C THR A 392 -0.49 10.58 23.86
N ASN A 393 -0.04 11.70 24.45
CA ASN A 393 -1.00 12.70 24.90
C ASN A 393 -1.59 13.55 23.76
N GLY A 394 -0.84 13.81 22.69
CA GLY A 394 -1.34 14.48 21.50
C GLY A 394 -2.36 13.63 20.76
N LEU A 395 -2.08 12.33 20.62
CA LEU A 395 -2.99 11.33 20.09
C LEU A 395 -4.28 11.26 20.92
N TYR A 396 -4.18 11.16 22.25
CA TYR A 396 -5.36 11.11 23.11
C TYR A 396 -6.26 12.33 22.98
N VAL A 397 -5.68 13.54 22.94
CA VAL A 397 -6.48 14.77 22.73
C VAL A 397 -7.21 14.70 21.40
N ARG A 398 -6.50 14.36 20.32
CA ARG A 398 -7.10 14.27 18.98
C ARG A 398 -8.20 13.21 18.94
N LEU A 399 -7.93 11.99 19.42
CA LEU A 399 -8.86 10.87 19.41
C LEU A 399 -10.15 11.20 20.18
N THR A 400 -10.03 11.77 21.37
CA THR A 400 -11.22 12.13 22.17
C THR A 400 -12.05 13.23 21.51
N ALA A 401 -11.42 14.21 20.85
CA ALA A 401 -12.14 15.24 20.09
C ALA A 401 -12.80 14.67 18.83
N GLU A 402 -12.10 13.81 18.09
CA GLU A 402 -12.64 13.16 16.90
C GLU A 402 -13.83 12.26 17.22
N LEU A 403 -13.75 11.45 18.29
CA LEU A 403 -14.86 10.64 18.75
C LEU A 403 -16.10 11.49 19.05
N HIS A 404 -15.95 12.60 19.80
CA HIS A 404 -17.06 13.51 20.03
C HIS A 404 -17.67 14.01 18.71
N ASN A 405 -16.82 14.46 17.77
CA ASN A 405 -17.24 14.98 16.48
C ASN A 405 -18.04 13.96 15.63
N ARG A 406 -17.83 12.65 15.82
CA ARG A 406 -18.50 11.58 15.06
C ARG A 406 -19.63 10.87 15.80
N LEU A 407 -19.63 10.86 17.13
CA LEU A 407 -20.66 10.20 17.95
C LEU A 407 -21.97 11.00 18.03
N GLY A 408 -21.92 12.29 17.66
CA GLY A 408 -23.09 13.16 17.51
C GLY A 408 -23.23 14.17 18.64
N SER A 409 -24.10 15.16 18.44
CA SER A 409 -24.22 16.35 19.29
C SER A 409 -24.66 16.11 20.74
N GLY A 410 -25.11 14.89 21.08
CA GLY A 410 -25.48 14.51 22.44
C GLY A 410 -24.33 13.93 23.26
N ASP A 411 -23.17 13.66 22.66
CA ASP A 411 -22.02 13.14 23.39
C ASP A 411 -21.43 14.21 24.31
N THR A 412 -21.47 13.96 25.62
CA THR A 412 -20.83 14.81 26.63
C THR A 412 -19.59 14.16 27.22
N LEU A 413 -19.44 12.84 27.06
CA LEU A 413 -18.34 12.08 27.65
C LEU A 413 -17.02 12.37 26.93
N TRP A 414 -16.99 12.20 25.61
CA TRP A 414 -15.76 12.41 24.85
C TRP A 414 -15.45 13.89 24.69
N LEU A 415 -16.46 14.76 24.60
CA LEU A 415 -16.26 16.22 24.70
C LEU A 415 -15.56 16.63 26.00
N GLY A 416 -16.03 16.10 27.14
CA GLY A 416 -15.42 16.35 28.44
C GLY A 416 -13.96 15.90 28.47
N ARG A 417 -13.70 14.67 27.99
CA ARG A 417 -12.33 14.12 27.90
C ARG A 417 -11.43 14.96 27.00
N ALA A 418 -11.90 15.36 25.82
CA ALA A 418 -11.15 16.21 24.88
C ALA A 418 -10.80 17.56 25.49
N THR A 419 -11.76 18.19 26.18
CA THR A 419 -11.53 19.49 26.84
C THR A 419 -10.53 19.35 27.99
N THR A 420 -10.67 18.33 28.83
CA THR A 420 -9.75 18.06 29.94
C THR A 420 -8.34 17.74 29.46
N SER A 421 -8.20 16.84 28.48
CA SER A 421 -6.91 16.44 27.95
C SER A 421 -6.20 17.59 27.23
N TRP A 422 -6.93 18.41 26.45
CA TRP A 422 -6.36 19.56 25.77
C TRP A 422 -5.86 20.63 26.74
N ASN A 423 -6.66 20.94 27.77
CA ASN A 423 -6.27 21.89 28.80
C ASN A 423 -5.03 21.40 29.56
N TRP A 424 -4.92 20.11 29.84
CA TRP A 424 -3.70 19.55 30.41
C TRP A 424 -2.52 19.67 29.44
N PHE A 425 -2.67 19.24 28.18
CA PHE A 425 -1.58 19.22 27.18
C PHE A 425 -0.95 20.60 27.00
N ARG A 426 -1.78 21.66 26.94
CA ARG A 426 -1.32 23.04 26.84
C ARG A 426 -0.55 23.54 28.06
N ASN A 427 -0.86 23.03 29.24
CA ASN A 427 -0.32 23.49 30.52
C ASN A 427 0.71 22.55 31.13
N SER A 428 0.93 21.37 30.53
CA SER A 428 1.83 20.32 31.05
C SER A 428 3.31 20.69 30.94
N GLY A 429 3.64 21.64 30.08
CA GLY A 429 5.00 22.02 29.74
C GLY A 429 5.56 21.33 28.49
N LEU A 430 4.82 20.42 27.84
CA LEU A 430 5.26 19.75 26.59
C LEU A 430 5.58 20.74 25.46
N ILE A 431 4.78 21.82 25.35
CA ILE A 431 5.03 22.93 24.44
C ILE A 431 6.04 23.87 25.08
N ASN A 432 7.23 24.00 24.50
CA ASN A 432 8.26 24.90 25.01
C ASN A 432 8.02 26.37 24.62
N ALA A 433 8.88 27.26 25.13
CA ALA A 433 8.79 28.70 24.92
C ALA A 433 8.88 29.13 23.44
N SER A 434 9.48 28.31 22.58
CA SER A 434 9.56 28.55 21.13
C SER A 434 8.31 28.08 20.37
N GLY A 435 7.31 27.52 21.05
CA GLY A 435 6.13 26.94 20.40
C GLY A 435 6.39 25.58 19.76
N LEU A 436 7.48 24.92 20.14
CA LEU A 436 7.82 23.58 19.68
C LEU A 436 7.48 22.54 20.75
N VAL A 437 7.13 21.33 20.32
CA VAL A 437 6.74 20.23 21.22
C VAL A 437 7.94 19.30 21.47
N ASN A 438 8.43 19.28 22.70
CA ASN A 438 9.47 18.32 23.12
C ASN A 438 8.87 16.94 23.38
N ASP A 439 9.73 15.92 23.39
CA ASP A 439 9.32 14.52 23.48
C ASP A 439 8.43 14.19 24.70
N GLY A 440 8.69 14.79 25.86
CA GLY A 440 7.90 14.43 27.05
C GLY A 440 8.26 15.18 28.32
N LEU A 441 7.78 14.62 29.44
CA LEU A 441 7.98 15.16 30.78
C LEU A 441 8.96 14.30 31.58
N THR A 442 9.75 14.95 32.42
CA THR A 442 10.52 14.28 33.47
C THR A 442 9.60 13.76 34.58
N SER A 443 10.12 12.91 35.47
CA SER A 443 9.38 12.46 36.66
C SER A 443 8.98 13.60 37.61
N GLY A 444 9.66 14.75 37.53
CA GLY A 444 9.31 15.99 38.22
C GLY A 444 8.28 16.85 37.49
N CYS A 445 7.66 16.34 36.42
CA CYS A 445 6.64 17.04 35.62
C CYS A 445 7.14 18.33 34.95
N ALA A 446 8.44 18.39 34.65
CA ALA A 446 9.04 19.44 33.83
C ALA A 446 9.25 18.94 32.40
N ASN A 447 9.23 19.84 31.43
CA ASN A 447 9.66 19.55 30.05
C ASN A 447 11.05 18.91 30.06
N ASN A 448 11.22 17.80 29.35
CA ASN A 448 12.47 17.05 29.35
C ASN A 448 13.58 17.67 28.46
N GLY A 449 13.26 18.68 27.66
CA GLY A 449 14.17 19.37 26.74
C GLY A 449 14.72 18.49 25.60
N GLN A 450 14.17 17.29 25.41
CA GLN A 450 14.64 16.34 24.40
C GLN A 450 14.22 16.75 22.98
N THR A 451 14.64 15.97 21.99
CA THR A 451 14.41 16.23 20.56
C THR A 451 12.97 16.64 20.27
N VAL A 452 12.84 17.71 19.48
CA VAL A 452 11.58 18.08 18.85
C VAL A 452 11.50 17.29 17.55
N TRP A 453 10.50 16.42 17.46
CA TRP A 453 10.21 15.61 16.28
C TRP A 453 9.03 16.21 15.53
N SER A 454 9.02 16.14 14.19
CA SER A 454 7.94 16.78 13.42
C SER A 454 6.56 16.21 13.74
N TYR A 455 6.44 14.91 14.00
CA TYR A 455 5.15 14.28 14.33
C TYR A 455 4.54 14.76 15.66
N ASN A 456 5.34 15.04 16.69
CA ASN A 456 4.86 15.60 17.95
C ASN A 456 4.28 17.00 17.72
N GLN A 457 4.93 17.78 16.85
CA GLN A 457 4.44 19.09 16.44
C GLN A 457 3.14 18.98 15.64
N GLY A 458 3.09 18.05 14.67
CA GLY A 458 1.92 17.76 13.86
C GLY A 458 0.72 17.33 14.71
N LEU A 459 0.93 16.40 15.65
CA LEU A 459 -0.10 15.90 16.54
C LEU A 459 -0.71 17.02 17.38
N ALA A 460 0.11 17.92 17.93
CA ALA A 460 -0.40 19.07 18.67
C ALA A 460 -1.22 20.04 17.80
N ILE A 461 -0.80 20.25 16.53
CA ILE A 461 -1.55 21.04 15.55
C ILE A 461 -2.91 20.38 15.25
N GLY A 462 -2.91 19.10 14.89
CA GLY A 462 -4.10 18.34 14.55
C GLY A 462 -5.09 18.22 15.71
N ALA A 463 -4.58 17.92 16.91
CA ALA A 463 -5.37 17.88 18.14
C ALA A 463 -6.06 19.23 18.41
N ALA A 464 -5.35 20.35 18.26
CA ALA A 464 -5.92 21.68 18.42
C ALA A 464 -7.04 21.99 17.41
N VAL A 465 -6.89 21.52 16.15
CA VAL A 465 -7.92 21.66 15.11
C VAL A 465 -9.16 20.84 15.45
N GLU A 466 -9.01 19.59 15.87
CA GLU A 466 -10.16 18.75 16.24
C GLU A 466 -10.86 19.23 17.51
N VAL A 467 -10.12 19.79 18.48
CA VAL A 467 -10.72 20.43 19.66
C VAL A 467 -11.49 21.68 19.27
N TRP A 468 -10.98 22.50 18.34
CA TRP A 468 -11.74 23.63 17.80
C TRP A 468 -13.03 23.16 17.12
N ARG A 469 -12.98 22.08 16.32
CA ARG A 469 -14.17 21.48 15.69
C ARG A 469 -15.19 20.99 16.75
N ALA A 470 -14.70 20.39 17.83
CA ALA A 470 -15.53 19.84 18.91
C ALA A 470 -16.18 20.89 19.81
N THR A 471 -15.49 22.00 20.07
CA THR A 471 -15.88 22.96 21.10
C THR A 471 -16.33 24.31 20.56
N GLY A 472 -15.92 24.66 19.33
CA GLY A 472 -16.02 26.01 18.78
C GLY A 472 -15.02 27.02 19.38
N ASP A 473 -14.09 26.61 20.24
CA ASP A 473 -13.11 27.51 20.86
C ASP A 473 -12.05 28.00 19.86
N SER A 474 -12.18 29.26 19.42
CA SER A 474 -11.24 29.90 18.50
C SER A 474 -9.81 30.04 19.07
N THR A 475 -9.63 29.91 20.38
CA THR A 475 -8.31 29.87 21.03
C THR A 475 -7.54 28.61 20.64
N ALA A 476 -8.23 27.48 20.48
CA ALA A 476 -7.62 26.24 20.04
C ALA A 476 -7.08 26.37 18.60
N LEU A 477 -7.88 26.92 17.68
CA LEU A 477 -7.44 27.17 16.30
C LEU A 477 -6.30 28.20 16.24
N THR A 478 -6.35 29.24 17.06
CA THR A 478 -5.25 30.22 17.18
C THR A 478 -3.96 29.56 17.68
N THR A 479 -4.08 28.63 18.63
CA THR A 479 -2.94 27.83 19.11
C THR A 479 -2.39 26.94 18.01
N ALA A 480 -3.25 26.29 17.23
CA ALA A 480 -2.85 25.47 16.08
C ALA A 480 -2.00 26.27 15.08
N ARG A 481 -2.45 27.49 14.71
CA ARG A 481 -1.68 28.38 13.82
C ARG A 481 -0.33 28.77 14.41
N ARG A 482 -0.29 29.16 15.69
CA ARG A 482 0.98 29.49 16.37
C ARG A 482 1.96 28.32 16.37
N LEU A 483 1.48 27.10 16.61
CA LEU A 483 2.31 25.88 16.57
C LEU A 483 2.82 25.59 15.16
N ALA A 484 1.98 25.73 14.13
CA ALA A 484 2.39 25.53 12.75
C ALA A 484 3.39 26.59 12.28
N ASP A 485 3.15 27.86 12.59
CA ASP A 485 4.05 28.98 12.25
C ASP A 485 5.42 28.80 12.91
N ALA A 486 5.45 28.37 14.18
CA ALA A 486 6.69 28.04 14.88
C ALA A 486 7.42 26.86 14.20
N ALA A 487 6.69 25.82 13.80
CA ALA A 487 7.26 24.63 13.18
C ALA A 487 7.91 24.94 11.82
N VAL A 488 7.20 25.64 10.93
CA VAL A 488 7.68 25.92 9.58
C VAL A 488 8.81 26.96 9.55
N ALA A 489 8.99 27.71 10.64
CA ALA A 489 10.09 28.66 10.82
C ALA A 489 11.29 28.08 11.59
N ALA A 490 11.15 26.92 12.25
CA ALA A 490 12.18 26.37 13.12
C ALA A 490 13.28 25.65 12.31
N PRO A 491 14.56 26.05 12.43
CA PRO A 491 15.66 25.36 11.74
C PRO A 491 15.85 23.89 12.15
N SER A 492 15.33 23.50 13.31
CA SER A 492 15.36 22.11 13.80
C SER A 492 14.35 21.20 13.07
N LEU A 493 13.34 21.78 12.42
CA LEU A 493 12.30 21.05 11.68
C LEU A 493 12.28 21.41 10.20
N VAL A 494 12.88 22.53 9.78
CA VAL A 494 12.93 22.97 8.38
C VAL A 494 14.36 23.36 7.99
N THR A 495 14.87 22.72 6.95
CA THR A 495 16.16 23.05 6.32
C THR A 495 15.96 23.35 4.85
N SER A 496 16.41 24.52 4.38
CA SER A 496 16.25 24.97 2.99
C SER A 496 14.79 24.94 2.49
N GLY A 497 13.83 25.24 3.38
CA GLY A 497 12.40 25.22 3.07
C GLY A 497 11.77 23.83 3.06
N LEU A 498 12.54 22.77 3.34
CA LEU A 498 12.04 21.39 3.41
C LEU A 498 11.94 20.91 4.85
N LEU A 499 10.89 20.16 5.15
CA LEU A 499 10.72 19.50 6.43
C LEU A 499 11.84 18.47 6.62
N THR A 500 12.43 18.45 7.81
CA THR A 500 13.58 17.61 8.16
C THR A 500 13.44 17.07 9.57
N GLU A 501 14.00 15.90 9.82
CA GLU A 501 14.25 15.37 11.15
C GLU A 501 15.72 15.57 11.55
N THR A 502 16.03 15.46 12.85
CA THR A 502 17.43 15.51 13.30
C THR A 502 18.27 14.35 12.70
N CYS A 503 17.63 13.22 12.42
CA CYS A 503 18.25 12.05 11.80
C CYS A 503 18.36 12.12 10.27
N ASP A 504 17.75 13.13 9.61
CA ASP A 504 17.86 13.35 8.15
C ASP A 504 19.26 13.83 7.72
N SER A 505 20.18 14.08 8.66
CA SER A 505 21.55 14.50 8.32
C SER A 505 22.26 13.48 7.41
N LEU A 506 23.21 13.96 6.60
CA LEU A 506 24.00 13.12 5.69
C LEU A 506 25.04 12.23 6.41
N THR A 507 25.07 12.29 7.74
CA THR A 507 25.98 11.55 8.62
C THR A 507 25.22 10.71 9.65
N ALA A 508 23.91 10.57 9.50
CA ALA A 508 23.05 9.78 10.37
C ALA A 508 22.00 9.01 9.55
N ALA A 509 21.34 8.07 10.22
CA ALA A 509 20.19 7.35 9.68
C ALA A 509 19.03 7.45 10.65
N CYS A 510 17.83 7.67 10.12
CA CYS A 510 16.60 7.53 10.86
C CYS A 510 16.30 6.05 11.12
N ASP A 511 15.77 5.74 12.30
CA ASP A 511 15.24 4.42 12.58
C ASP A 511 13.92 4.20 11.83
N ASP A 512 13.30 3.03 12.01
CA ASP A 512 12.04 2.71 11.33
C ASP A 512 10.86 3.61 11.75
N ASN A 513 10.91 4.21 12.95
CA ASN A 513 9.86 5.08 13.45
C ASN A 513 9.93 6.47 12.80
N ALA A 514 11.12 7.08 12.85
CA ALA A 514 11.33 8.47 12.46
C ALA A 514 11.02 8.72 10.97
N LYS A 515 11.11 7.67 10.14
CA LYS A 515 10.80 7.75 8.71
C LYS A 515 9.38 8.22 8.38
N GLN A 516 8.42 8.01 9.28
CA GLN A 516 7.03 8.45 9.05
C GLN A 516 6.69 9.80 9.66
N PHE A 517 7.56 10.36 10.51
CA PHE A 517 7.19 11.50 11.34
C PHE A 517 6.77 12.72 10.51
N LYS A 518 7.51 12.99 9.43
CA LYS A 518 7.22 14.07 8.49
C LYS A 518 5.86 13.95 7.82
N GLY A 519 5.44 12.73 7.47
CA GLY A 519 4.11 12.48 6.90
C GLY A 519 3.00 12.79 7.88
N VAL A 520 3.14 12.38 9.14
CA VAL A 520 2.20 12.71 10.23
C VAL A 520 2.07 14.23 10.38
N PHE A 521 3.20 14.95 10.36
CA PHE A 521 3.19 16.41 10.37
C PHE A 521 2.39 16.99 9.18
N MET A 522 2.68 16.52 7.96
CA MET A 522 2.01 17.03 6.76
C MET A 522 0.51 16.75 6.74
N ARG A 523 0.07 15.58 7.20
CA ARG A 523 -1.35 15.23 7.35
C ARG A 523 -2.08 16.26 8.22
N TYR A 524 -1.52 16.60 9.37
CA TYR A 524 -2.17 17.51 10.31
C TYR A 524 -1.98 18.99 9.97
N LEU A 525 -0.92 19.32 9.21
CA LEU A 525 -0.81 20.63 8.58
C LEU A 525 -1.87 20.82 7.51
N GLN A 526 -2.23 19.77 6.75
CA GLN A 526 -3.32 19.80 5.77
C GLN A 526 -4.66 20.13 6.46
N ASP A 527 -4.97 19.47 7.59
CA ASP A 527 -6.17 19.75 8.40
C ASP A 527 -6.26 21.24 8.78
N LEU A 528 -5.16 21.78 9.31
CA LEU A 528 -5.08 23.20 9.70
C LEU A 528 -5.19 24.12 8.48
N SER A 529 -4.51 23.79 7.38
CA SER A 529 -4.55 24.56 6.13
C SER A 529 -5.99 24.67 5.63
N GLY A 530 -6.74 23.56 5.60
CA GLY A 530 -8.16 23.55 5.26
C GLY A 530 -9.00 24.42 6.20
N ALA A 531 -8.77 24.32 7.51
CA ALA A 531 -9.47 25.12 8.52
C ALA A 531 -9.13 26.63 8.47
N THR A 532 -8.05 27.02 7.80
CA THR A 532 -7.54 28.40 7.76
C THR A 532 -7.50 29.00 6.35
N GLY A 533 -8.27 28.45 5.41
CA GLY A 533 -8.39 29.00 4.06
C GLY A 533 -7.14 28.81 3.20
N GLY A 534 -6.38 27.75 3.44
CA GLY A 534 -5.21 27.37 2.64
C GLY A 534 -3.89 28.02 3.07
N ALA A 535 -3.77 28.49 4.31
CA ALA A 535 -2.62 29.25 4.80
C ALA A 535 -1.26 28.53 4.65
N TYR A 536 -1.25 27.20 4.54
CA TYR A 536 -0.03 26.39 4.46
C TYR A 536 0.12 25.63 3.13
N THR A 537 -0.72 25.92 2.13
CA THR A 537 -0.65 25.28 0.80
C THR A 537 0.70 25.50 0.11
N GLY A 538 1.27 26.70 0.24
CA GLY A 538 2.60 27.01 -0.31
C GLY A 538 3.71 26.13 0.27
N PHE A 539 3.70 25.92 1.60
CA PHE A 539 4.68 25.06 2.26
C PHE A 539 4.52 23.60 1.81
N ALA A 540 3.29 23.10 1.75
CA ALA A 540 3.00 21.74 1.28
C ALA A 540 3.41 21.53 -0.18
N ALA A 541 3.13 22.49 -1.06
CA ALA A 541 3.55 22.45 -2.46
C ALA A 541 5.08 22.40 -2.61
N THR A 542 5.84 23.12 -1.77
CA THR A 542 7.31 23.03 -1.75
C THR A 542 7.78 21.60 -1.40
N GLN A 543 7.15 20.96 -0.41
CA GLN A 543 7.50 19.58 -0.05
C GLN A 543 7.22 18.63 -1.22
N ALA A 544 5.99 18.67 -1.74
CA ALA A 544 5.56 17.81 -2.84
C ALA A 544 6.40 17.97 -4.11
N ALA A 545 6.77 19.21 -4.48
CA ALA A 545 7.61 19.47 -5.63
C ALA A 545 9.02 18.90 -5.46
N SER A 546 9.63 19.05 -4.28
CA SER A 546 10.96 18.48 -4.00
C SER A 546 10.94 16.96 -4.00
N ILE A 547 9.95 16.35 -3.32
CA ILE A 547 9.75 14.90 -3.30
C ILE A 547 9.68 14.36 -4.73
N TRP A 548 8.83 14.98 -5.56
CA TRP A 548 8.58 14.46 -6.90
C TRP A 548 9.75 14.62 -7.88
N SER A 549 10.51 15.71 -7.74
CA SER A 549 11.59 16.06 -8.67
C SER A 549 12.97 15.58 -8.23
N ALA A 550 13.22 15.43 -6.93
CA ALA A 550 14.53 15.12 -6.38
C ALA A 550 14.57 13.81 -5.58
N ASP A 551 13.47 13.38 -4.95
CA ASP A 551 13.43 12.22 -4.07
C ASP A 551 12.57 11.06 -4.60
N ARG A 552 12.67 10.78 -5.90
CA ARG A 552 11.90 9.75 -6.57
C ARG A 552 12.75 8.98 -7.57
N ASP A 553 12.55 7.66 -7.63
CA ASP A 553 13.13 6.83 -8.68
C ASP A 553 12.13 6.50 -9.80
N SER A 554 12.57 5.77 -10.83
CA SER A 554 11.71 5.41 -11.98
C SER A 554 10.54 4.49 -11.62
N LEU A 555 10.57 3.86 -10.44
CA LEU A 555 9.48 3.03 -9.91
C LEU A 555 8.55 3.81 -8.97
N ASN A 556 8.73 5.12 -8.87
CA ASN A 556 8.00 6.04 -8.00
C ASN A 556 8.17 5.74 -6.51
N ARG A 557 9.31 5.15 -6.12
CA ARG A 557 9.67 4.98 -4.71
C ARG A 557 10.22 6.29 -4.16
N LEU A 558 9.67 6.72 -3.04
CA LEU A 558 9.95 8.00 -2.39
C LEU A 558 10.79 7.78 -1.13
N GLY A 559 11.83 8.59 -0.99
CA GLY A 559 12.82 8.43 0.06
C GLY A 559 12.51 9.15 1.36
N GLU A 560 13.41 8.98 2.31
CA GLU A 560 13.37 9.62 3.60
C GLU A 560 13.68 11.12 3.49
N ARG A 561 14.79 11.46 2.82
CA ARG A 561 15.23 12.83 2.65
C ARG A 561 14.58 13.45 1.43
N TRP A 562 13.57 14.28 1.64
CA TRP A 562 12.81 14.95 0.56
C TRP A 562 13.63 15.90 -0.31
N SER A 563 14.86 16.22 0.09
CA SER A 563 15.85 16.92 -0.76
C SER A 563 16.46 16.02 -1.85
N GLY A 564 16.23 14.70 -1.79
CA GLY A 564 16.84 13.69 -2.66
C GLY A 564 18.27 13.31 -2.28
N GLN A 565 18.89 14.01 -1.31
CA GLN A 565 20.31 13.85 -1.01
C GLN A 565 20.63 12.52 -0.30
N GLY A 566 21.82 12.00 -0.56
CA GLY A 566 22.37 10.82 0.12
C GLY A 566 23.86 10.67 -0.15
N THR A 567 24.51 9.82 0.61
CA THR A 567 25.93 9.46 0.43
C THR A 567 26.07 7.94 0.24
N SER A 568 27.27 7.45 -0.08
CA SER A 568 27.54 6.00 -0.12
C SER A 568 27.28 5.34 1.23
N ASP A 569 27.65 6.02 2.32
CA ASP A 569 27.58 5.49 3.67
C ASP A 569 26.19 5.68 4.29
N HIS A 570 25.48 6.72 3.86
CA HIS A 570 24.13 7.06 4.31
C HIS A 570 23.23 7.33 3.09
N PRO A 571 22.89 6.28 2.32
CA PRO A 571 22.01 6.44 1.17
C PRO A 571 20.65 6.99 1.61
N ASN A 572 19.95 7.65 0.70
CA ASN A 572 18.58 8.06 0.96
C ASN A 572 17.69 6.81 0.94
N VAL A 573 17.28 6.36 2.13
CA VAL A 573 16.51 5.13 2.35
C VAL A 573 15.15 5.25 1.68
N ARG A 574 14.70 4.15 1.05
CA ARG A 574 13.37 4.00 0.46
C ARG A 574 12.74 2.72 0.98
N ASP A 575 11.70 2.85 1.78
CA ASP A 575 10.86 1.75 2.22
C ASP A 575 9.39 2.21 2.30
N TRP A 576 8.50 1.33 2.75
CA TRP A 576 7.07 1.65 2.80
C TRP A 576 6.75 2.76 3.83
N ARG A 577 7.60 3.01 4.83
CA ARG A 577 7.42 4.08 5.81
C ARG A 577 7.74 5.43 5.18
N THR A 578 8.88 5.54 4.51
CA THR A 578 9.24 6.74 3.75
C THR A 578 8.21 7.04 2.67
N GLN A 579 7.70 5.97 2.03
CA GLN A 579 6.64 6.06 1.02
C GLN A 579 5.33 6.64 1.58
N ALA A 580 4.84 6.13 2.71
CA ALA A 580 3.63 6.67 3.37
C ALA A 580 3.83 8.12 3.83
N SER A 581 5.03 8.43 4.32
CA SER A 581 5.43 9.76 4.76
C SER A 581 5.34 10.77 3.61
N ALA A 582 5.97 10.45 2.49
CA ALA A 582 6.00 11.30 1.31
C ALA A 582 4.62 11.39 0.61
N LEU A 583 3.84 10.31 0.59
CA LEU A 583 2.46 10.35 0.08
C LEU A 583 1.60 11.34 0.86
N SER A 584 1.72 11.40 2.19
CA SER A 584 1.00 12.39 3.00
C SER A 584 1.36 13.85 2.61
N ALA A 585 2.62 14.10 2.24
CA ALA A 585 3.04 15.42 1.73
C ALA A 585 2.48 15.73 0.33
N LEU A 586 2.39 14.73 -0.56
CA LEU A 586 1.76 14.87 -1.87
C LEU A 586 0.26 15.20 -1.72
N LEU A 587 -0.45 14.51 -0.83
CA LEU A 587 -1.85 14.77 -0.53
C LEU A 587 -2.06 16.17 0.08
N ALA A 588 -1.18 16.60 0.98
CA ALA A 588 -1.26 17.93 1.59
C ALA A 588 -1.13 19.09 0.58
N ALA A 589 -0.51 18.85 -0.58
CA ALA A 589 -0.34 19.86 -1.63
C ALA A 589 -1.56 20.05 -2.53
N GLY A 590 -2.53 19.13 -2.51
CA GLY A 590 -3.73 19.14 -3.35
C GLY A 590 -3.67 18.11 -4.47
#